data_AF-A0A183BNK9-F1
#
_entry.id   AF-A0A183BNK9-F1
#
_cell.length_a   1.000
_cell.length_b   1.000
_cell.length_c   1.000
_cell.angle_alpha   90.00
_cell.angle_beta   90.00
_cell.angle_gamma   90.00
#
_symmetry.space_group_name_H-M   'P 1'
#
loop_
_entity.id
_entity.type
_entity.pdbx_description
1 polymer ?
#
loop_
_entity_poly.entity_id
_entity_poly.type
_entity_poly.pdbx_seq_one_letter_code
_entity_poly.pdbx_strand_id
1 'polypeptide(L)'
;MLSSAIIFLLVVGNIDRTMSLDLVDGLVWLHSFEKNFYKPDERVIKRDQSEIDTWMLDNACTLQGNDLPRPVFAFDEIGFPSQFY
;
A
#
# COMPACT_ATOMS: atom_id res chain seq x y z
N MET A 1 -8.75 -32.02 25.04
CA MET A 1 -9.85 -31.44 24.24
C MET A 1 -10.60 -30.42 25.10
N LEU A 2 -10.05 -29.21 25.24
CA LEU A 2 -10.70 -27.99 25.78
C LEU A 2 -9.83 -26.86 25.17
N SER A 3 -10.35 -26.02 24.27
CA SER A 3 -11.31 -24.92 24.48
C SER A 3 -10.58 -23.59 24.61
N SER A 4 -10.80 -22.76 23.58
CA SER A 4 -11.00 -21.31 23.64
C SER A 4 -9.84 -20.35 23.93
N ALA A 5 -10.02 -19.20 23.26
CA ALA A 5 -9.61 -17.86 23.64
C ALA A 5 -8.23 -17.38 23.17
N ILE A 6 -8.24 -16.95 21.90
CA ILE A 6 -7.75 -15.66 21.43
C ILE A 6 -7.58 -14.68 22.62
N ILE A 7 -6.34 -14.42 23.01
CA ILE A 7 -6.00 -13.24 23.80
C ILE A 7 -5.56 -12.17 22.80
N PHE A 8 -6.47 -11.23 22.61
CA PHE A 8 -6.27 -9.91 22.03
C PHE A 8 -5.02 -9.28 22.66
N LEU A 9 -3.91 -9.14 21.91
CA LEU A 9 -2.84 -8.22 22.28
C LEU A 9 -2.71 -7.16 21.20
N LEU A 10 -3.38 -6.05 21.50
CA LEU A 10 -3.20 -4.73 20.94
C LEU A 10 -1.69 -4.40 20.89
N VAL A 11 -1.08 -4.41 19.69
CA VAL A 11 0.23 -3.77 19.49
C VAL A 11 -0.03 -2.40 18.89
N VAL A 12 -0.25 -1.44 19.77
CA VAL A 12 -0.01 -0.03 19.50
C VAL A 12 1.51 0.18 19.47
N GLY A 13 2.00 0.74 18.37
CA GLY A 13 3.22 1.53 18.37
C GLY A 13 4.52 0.82 17.98
N ASN A 14 5.15 1.38 16.95
CA ASN A 14 6.58 1.33 16.64
C ASN A 14 7.17 -0.06 16.35
N ILE A 15 7.19 -0.42 15.06
CA ILE A 15 7.99 -1.52 14.54
C ILE A 15 9.35 -0.95 14.09
N ASP A 16 10.18 -0.60 15.06
CA ASP A 16 11.64 -0.54 14.91
C ASP A 16 12.22 -1.69 15.73
N ARG A 17 12.13 -2.94 15.22
CA ARG A 17 12.94 -4.05 15.73
C ARG A 17 13.40 -4.95 14.60
N THR A 18 14.69 -4.80 14.30
CA THR A 18 15.63 -5.84 13.87
C THR A 18 15.03 -7.25 13.82
N MET A 19 14.64 -7.69 12.62
CA MET A 19 14.33 -9.10 12.35
C MET A 19 15.62 -9.90 12.30
N SER A 20 15.96 -10.53 13.43
CA SER A 20 16.94 -11.59 13.53
C SER A 20 16.39 -12.60 14.52
N LEU A 21 15.83 -13.70 14.01
CA LEU A 21 16.13 -15.05 14.48
C LEU A 21 15.39 -16.09 13.62
N ASP A 22 16.16 -16.73 12.74
CA ASP A 22 16.22 -18.15 12.41
C ASP A 22 14.96 -19.01 12.61
N LEU A 23 14.34 -19.43 11.50
CA LEU A 23 13.54 -20.67 11.44
C LEU A 23 13.55 -21.26 10.01
N VAL A 24 14.28 -22.37 9.87
CA VAL A 24 14.11 -23.54 8.97
C VAL A 24 14.24 -23.38 7.44
N ASP A 25 15.29 -24.04 6.89
CA ASP A 25 15.46 -24.59 5.54
C ASP A 25 14.82 -23.82 4.35
N GLY A 26 15.54 -22.81 3.83
CA GLY A 26 15.20 -22.13 2.57
C GLY A 26 15.49 -20.63 2.49
N LEU A 27 16.26 -20.08 3.43
CA LEU A 27 16.44 -18.63 3.60
C LEU A 27 17.31 -18.00 2.50
N VAL A 28 16.66 -17.33 1.54
CA VAL A 28 17.31 -16.35 0.66
C VAL A 28 17.67 -15.13 1.51
N TRP A 29 18.95 -14.76 1.53
CA TRP A 29 19.41 -13.57 2.24
C TRP A 29 18.99 -12.31 1.47
N LEU A 30 18.04 -11.55 2.01
CA LEU A 30 17.53 -10.33 1.40
C LEU A 30 18.09 -9.11 2.13
N HIS A 31 18.70 -8.18 1.40
CA HIS A 31 19.02 -6.86 1.94
C HIS A 31 17.72 -6.11 2.27
N SER A 32 17.71 -5.38 3.38
CA SER A 32 16.63 -4.43 3.68
C SER A 32 16.52 -3.41 2.55
N PHE A 33 15.29 -3.15 2.11
CA PHE A 33 15.00 -2.15 1.09
C PHE A 33 13.73 -1.38 1.48
N GLU A 34 13.67 -0.11 1.12
CA GLU A 34 12.47 0.70 1.23
C GLU A 34 11.50 0.33 0.11
N LYS A 35 10.18 0.32 0.38
CA LYS A 35 9.15 0.04 -0.64
C LYS A 35 8.19 1.21 -0.86
N ASN A 36 8.11 2.14 0.10
CA ASN A 36 7.14 3.22 0.12
C ASN A 36 7.65 4.44 -0.66
N PHE A 37 7.69 4.32 -1.99
CA PHE A 37 8.14 5.41 -2.86
C PHE A 37 7.00 6.24 -3.45
N TYR A 38 5.74 5.84 -3.23
CA TYR A 38 4.59 6.52 -3.82
C TYR A 38 4.46 7.95 -3.28
N LYS A 39 4.55 8.91 -4.19
CA LYS A 39 4.31 10.33 -3.93
C LYS A 39 3.20 10.79 -4.88
N PRO A 40 1.99 11.06 -4.37
CA PRO A 40 0.88 11.48 -5.23
C PRO A 40 1.10 12.88 -5.80
N ASP A 41 0.71 13.07 -7.06
CA ASP A 41 0.63 14.39 -7.69
C ASP A 41 -0.44 15.25 -7.01
N GLU A 42 -0.23 16.56 -6.90
CA GLU A 42 -1.19 17.48 -6.27
C GLU A 42 -2.58 17.42 -6.92
N ARG A 43 -2.65 17.19 -8.23
CA ARG A 43 -3.91 17.04 -8.98
C ARG A 43 -4.71 15.84 -8.48
N VAL A 44 -4.02 14.72 -8.20
CA VAL A 44 -4.63 13.49 -7.68
C VAL A 44 -5.13 13.70 -6.24
N ILE A 45 -4.36 14.41 -5.41
CA ILE A 45 -4.74 14.72 -4.02
C ILE A 45 -5.97 15.63 -3.97
N LYS A 46 -5.98 16.70 -4.78
CA LYS A 46 -7.01 17.76 -4.75
C LYS A 46 -8.31 17.38 -5.46
N ARG A 47 -8.35 16.26 -6.17
CA ARG A 47 -9.51 15.84 -6.97
C ARG A 47 -10.77 15.62 -6.13
N ASP A 48 -11.93 15.95 -6.65
CA ASP A 48 -13.18 15.74 -5.90
C ASP A 48 -13.56 14.26 -5.84
N GLN A 49 -14.21 13.86 -4.75
CA GLN A 49 -14.61 12.47 -4.57
C GLN A 49 -15.67 12.05 -5.61
N SER A 50 -16.58 12.94 -5.98
CA SER A 50 -17.60 12.69 -7.01
C SER A 50 -17.00 12.40 -8.39
N GLU A 51 -15.92 13.08 -8.73
CA GLU A 51 -15.18 12.86 -9.98
C GLU A 51 -14.50 11.48 -9.97
N ILE A 52 -13.92 11.09 -8.83
CA ILE A 52 -13.35 9.75 -8.64
C ILE A 52 -14.43 8.68 -8.77
N ASP A 53 -15.56 8.84 -8.09
CA ASP A 53 -16.63 7.84 -8.10
C ASP A 53 -17.19 7.65 -9.53
N THR A 54 -17.36 8.74 -10.27
CA THR A 54 -17.77 8.70 -11.69
C THR A 54 -16.74 7.97 -12.55
N TRP A 55 -15.46 8.30 -12.41
CA TRP A 55 -14.39 7.63 -13.14
C TRP A 55 -14.32 6.13 -12.82
N MET A 56 -14.50 5.75 -11.56
CA MET A 56 -14.50 4.36 -11.12
C MET A 56 -15.66 3.58 -11.74
N LEU A 57 -16.85 4.18 -11.83
CA LEU A 57 -18.01 3.60 -12.50
C LEU A 57 -17.77 3.45 -14.00
N ASP A 58 -17.30 4.50 -14.67
CA ASP A 58 -17.07 4.52 -16.11
C ASP A 58 -16.00 3.50 -16.54
N ASN A 59 -14.99 3.27 -15.69
CA ASN A 59 -13.92 2.30 -15.92
C ASN A 59 -14.21 0.92 -15.29
N ALA A 60 -15.43 0.68 -14.80
CA ALA A 60 -15.86 -0.57 -14.17
C ALA A 60 -14.88 -1.08 -13.08
N CYS A 61 -14.28 -0.14 -12.33
CA CYS A 61 -13.33 -0.44 -11.28
C CYS A 61 -14.06 -0.68 -9.95
N THR A 62 -13.67 -1.72 -9.22
CA THR A 62 -14.17 -2.01 -7.87
C THR A 62 -13.02 -2.06 -6.88
N LEU A 63 -13.25 -1.53 -5.68
CA LEU A 63 -12.23 -1.44 -4.64
C LEU A 63 -12.67 -2.25 -3.42
N GLN A 64 -11.70 -2.96 -2.83
CA GLN A 64 -11.89 -3.67 -1.58
C GLN A 64 -10.70 -3.36 -0.67
N GLY A 65 -10.99 -2.75 0.49
CA GLY A 65 -9.97 -2.36 1.46
C GLY A 65 -10.20 -0.95 1.99
N ASN A 66 -9.41 -0.59 2.99
CA ASN A 66 -9.37 0.74 3.58
C ASN A 66 -8.09 1.47 3.12
N ASP A 67 -8.09 2.79 3.19
CA ASP A 67 -6.92 3.64 2.92
C ASP A 67 -6.29 3.42 1.54
N LEU A 68 -7.13 3.18 0.53
CA LEU A 68 -6.69 2.97 -0.84
C LEU A 68 -6.23 4.31 -1.46
N PRO A 69 -5.10 4.31 -2.19
CA PRO A 69 -4.65 5.50 -2.88
C PRO A 69 -5.66 5.92 -3.94
N ARG A 70 -5.75 7.23 -4.16
CA ARG A 70 -6.63 7.81 -5.17
C ARG A 70 -6.17 7.41 -6.58
N PRO A 71 -7.11 7.14 -7.50
CA PRO A 71 -6.76 6.74 -8.85
C PRO A 71 -6.06 7.87 -9.60
N VAL A 72 -5.17 7.47 -10.49
CA VAL A 72 -4.49 8.38 -11.43
C VAL A 72 -5.19 8.27 -12.78
N PHE A 73 -5.53 9.40 -13.40
CA PHE A 73 -6.33 9.42 -14.62
C PHE A 73 -5.45 9.45 -15.88
N ALA A 74 -4.24 9.99 -15.77
CA ALA A 74 -3.34 10.16 -16.92
C ALA A 74 -1.87 9.86 -16.60
N PHE A 75 -1.09 9.51 -17.64
CA PHE A 75 0.31 9.12 -17.49
C PHE A 75 1.28 10.28 -17.15
N ASP A 76 0.82 11.52 -17.23
CA ASP A 76 1.57 12.70 -16.83
C ASP A 76 1.37 13.06 -15.35
N GLU A 77 0.39 12.43 -14.69
CA GLU A 77 0.13 12.55 -13.24
C GLU A 77 0.99 11.57 -12.41
N ILE A 78 1.85 10.80 -13.08
CA ILE A 78 2.78 9.84 -12.45
C ILE A 78 4.22 10.33 -12.60
N GLY A 79 4.99 10.26 -11.52
CA GLY A 79 6.38 10.72 -11.45
C GLY A 79 7.39 9.80 -12.14
N PHE A 80 7.12 9.38 -13.38
CA PHE A 80 8.07 8.58 -14.16
C PHE A 80 9.27 9.44 -14.57
N PRO A 81 10.50 8.91 -14.49
CA PRO A 81 11.68 9.65 -14.90
C PRO A 81 11.66 9.88 -16.42
N SER A 82 12.09 11.08 -16.83
CA SER A 82 12.03 11.57 -18.21
C SER A 82 12.84 10.75 -19.22
N GLN A 83 13.70 9.86 -18.76
CA GLN A 83 14.59 9.03 -19.57
C GLN A 83 13.90 7.85 -20.29
N PHE A 84 12.57 7.75 -20.23
CA PHE A 84 11.78 6.70 -20.90
C PHE A 84 10.81 7.23 -21.98
N TYR A 85 10.99 8.48 -22.43
CA TYR A 85 10.22 9.09 -23.54
C TYR A 85 11.11 9.37 -24.76
#